data_AF-A0A0G8BX92-F1
#
_entry.id   AF-A0A0G8BX92-F1
#
_cell.length_a   1.000
_cell.length_b   1.000
_cell.length_c   1.000
_cell.angle_alpha   90.00
_cell.angle_beta   90.00
_cell.angle_gamma   90.00
#
_symmetry.space_group_name_H-M   'P 1'
#
loop_
_entity.id
_entity.type
_entity.pdbx_description
1 polymer ?
#
loop_
_entity_poly.entity_id
_entity_poly.type
_entity_poly.pdbx_seq_one_letter_code
_entity_poly.pdbx_strand_id
1 'polypeptide(L)'
;MERKRIEVIASEESYRNLSTFKEVKELNKTVRAYRDNIRMSIKRPDVQSKLIALLEILKRHSCKYVGVSFLCKNRIAAKMEVSYKTVQRLMKQLADLGLVKQVAMKRTKDMLQTSNAIIQPIVEEVSDKVDTKSLTKCPTIKTPPVSLKQNIKDINKRNSNENSNTPEENIEQADFIAHWVPERFVSLVSSFYSESKTIQ
;
A
#
# COMPACT_ATOMS: atom_id res chain seq x y z
N MET A 1 -23.55 2.09 5.02
CA MET A 1 -23.27 3.40 4.42
C MET A 1 -24.05 3.48 3.12
N GLU A 2 -25.12 4.29 3.08
CA GLU A 2 -25.91 4.50 1.87
C GLU A 2 -25.05 5.15 0.79
N ARG A 3 -25.09 4.60 -0.42
CA ARG A 3 -24.41 5.21 -1.57
C ARG A 3 -25.26 6.37 -2.06
N LYS A 4 -24.72 7.59 -2.01
CA LYS A 4 -25.37 8.77 -2.59
C LYS A 4 -25.68 8.52 -4.06
N ARG A 5 -26.88 8.92 -4.51
CA ARG A 5 -27.24 8.86 -5.94
C ARG A 5 -26.28 9.73 -6.75
N ILE A 6 -25.84 9.20 -7.88
CA ILE A 6 -24.99 9.91 -8.84
C ILE A 6 -25.92 10.53 -9.89
N GLU A 7 -25.93 11.85 -9.94
CA GLU A 7 -26.76 12.63 -10.87
C GLU A 7 -25.97 13.13 -12.09
N VAL A 8 -24.64 13.29 -11.94
CA VAL A 8 -23.78 13.84 -12.99
C VAL A 8 -23.56 12.82 -14.11
N ILE A 9 -23.86 13.23 -15.35
CA ILE A 9 -23.62 12.46 -16.57
C ILE A 9 -22.28 12.89 -17.18
N ALA A 10 -21.51 11.92 -17.66
CA ALA A 10 -20.23 12.11 -18.33
C ALA A 10 -20.41 12.74 -19.73
N SER A 11 -20.71 14.04 -19.77
CA SER A 11 -20.90 14.86 -20.97
C SER A 11 -19.85 15.95 -21.09
N GLU A 12 -19.70 16.54 -22.27
CA GLU A 12 -18.74 17.63 -22.49
C GLU A 12 -19.05 18.87 -21.63
N GLU A 13 -20.33 19.18 -21.46
CA GLU A 13 -20.80 20.28 -20.60
C GLU A 13 -20.39 20.04 -19.14
N SER A 14 -20.57 18.82 -18.65
CA SER A 14 -20.15 18.46 -17.29
C SER A 14 -18.64 18.59 -17.10
N TYR A 15 -17.83 18.27 -18.11
CA TYR A 15 -16.38 18.46 -18.04
C TYR A 15 -15.96 19.93 -18.03
N ARG A 16 -16.65 20.78 -18.80
CA ARG A 16 -16.42 22.24 -18.78
C ARG A 16 -16.79 22.83 -17.42
N ASN A 17 -17.92 22.42 -16.84
CA ASN A 17 -18.36 22.90 -15.52
C ASN A 17 -17.44 22.46 -14.38
N LEU A 18 -16.78 21.30 -14.55
CA LEU A 18 -15.83 20.76 -13.57
C LEU A 18 -14.39 21.22 -13.82
N SER A 19 -14.14 22.00 -14.87
CA SER A 19 -12.83 22.56 -15.19
C SER A 19 -12.41 23.53 -14.11
N THR A 20 -11.37 23.18 -13.34
CA THR A 20 -10.92 24.01 -12.22
C THR A 20 -9.97 25.14 -12.62
N PHE A 21 -9.30 25.00 -13.76
CA PHE A 21 -8.30 25.95 -14.23
C PHE A 21 -8.81 26.76 -15.42
N LYS A 22 -8.32 28.00 -15.56
CA LYS A 22 -8.62 28.86 -16.72
C LYS A 22 -7.60 28.62 -17.83
N GLU A 23 -6.32 28.51 -17.49
CA GLU A 23 -5.23 28.36 -18.46
C GLU A 23 -4.44 27.06 -18.25
N VAL A 24 -3.94 26.46 -19.34
CA VAL A 24 -3.07 25.28 -19.29
C VAL A 24 -1.74 25.58 -18.58
N LYS A 25 -1.28 26.85 -18.58
CA LYS A 25 -0.07 27.26 -17.85
C LYS A 25 -0.25 27.11 -16.33
N GLU A 26 -1.42 27.45 -15.80
CA GLU A 26 -1.74 27.28 -14.37
C GLU A 26 -1.71 25.81 -14.00
N LEU A 27 -2.35 24.95 -14.81
CA LEU A 27 -2.31 23.50 -14.63
C LEU A 27 -0.87 22.95 -14.64
N ASN A 28 -0.02 23.47 -15.52
CA ASN A 28 1.38 23.06 -15.57
C ASN A 28 2.16 23.48 -14.32
N LYS A 29 1.89 24.67 -13.77
CA LYS A 29 2.50 25.15 -12.52
C LYS A 29 2.07 24.28 -11.34
N THR A 30 0.79 23.95 -11.22
CA THR A 30 0.29 23.09 -10.12
C THR A 30 0.84 21.68 -10.21
N VAL A 31 0.90 21.08 -11.40
CA VAL A 31 1.50 19.74 -11.59
C VAL A 31 2.98 19.71 -11.22
N ARG A 32 3.73 20.79 -11.47
CA ARG A 32 5.14 20.90 -11.04
C ARG A 32 5.24 20.89 -9.51
N ALA A 33 4.47 21.72 -8.82
CA ALA A 33 4.44 21.73 -7.36
C ALA A 33 4.00 20.38 -6.77
N TYR A 34 3.03 19.70 -7.40
CA TYR A 34 2.61 18.36 -7.01
C TYR A 34 3.71 17.31 -7.16
N ARG A 35 4.55 17.41 -8.20
CA ARG A 35 5.72 16.55 -8.34
C ARG A 35 6.62 16.67 -7.13
N ASP A 36 6.90 17.90 -6.68
CA ASP A 36 7.76 18.17 -5.53
C ASP A 36 7.12 17.73 -4.21
N ASN A 37 5.82 17.97 -4.02
CA ASN A 37 5.05 17.45 -2.88
C ASN A 37 5.11 15.92 -2.79
N ILE A 38 5.00 15.21 -3.92
CA ILE A 38 5.13 13.75 -3.98
C ILE A 38 6.54 13.31 -3.58
N ARG A 39 7.58 14.04 -4.01
CA ARG A 39 8.97 13.75 -3.61
C ARG A 39 9.18 13.91 -2.11
N MET A 40 8.58 14.93 -1.52
CA MET A 40 8.71 15.21 -0.08
C MET A 40 7.88 14.24 0.77
N SER A 41 6.67 13.90 0.33
CA SER A 41 5.72 13.11 1.12
C SER A 41 6.02 11.62 1.12
N ILE A 42 6.60 11.09 0.03
CA ILE A 42 6.75 9.64 -0.17
C ILE A 42 8.22 9.28 -0.21
N LYS A 43 8.65 8.50 0.79
CA LYS A 43 10.05 8.06 0.92
C LYS A 43 10.45 7.00 -0.10
N ARG A 44 9.50 6.20 -0.59
CA ARG A 44 9.78 5.04 -1.44
C ARG A 44 9.91 5.44 -2.93
N PRO A 45 11.06 5.22 -3.58
CA PRO A 45 11.33 5.72 -4.93
C PRO A 45 10.48 5.06 -6.02
N ASP A 46 10.19 3.75 -5.93
CA ASP A 46 9.38 3.05 -6.95
C ASP A 46 7.94 3.56 -7.02
N VAL A 47 7.39 3.97 -5.88
CA VAL A 47 6.01 4.48 -5.80
C VAL A 47 5.99 5.92 -6.29
N GLN A 48 7.01 6.69 -5.93
CA GLN A 48 7.21 8.06 -6.39
C GLN A 48 7.27 8.14 -7.92
N SER A 49 8.10 7.32 -8.58
CA SER A 49 8.21 7.30 -10.04
C SER A 49 6.87 6.95 -10.71
N LYS A 50 6.14 5.96 -10.18
CA LYS A 50 4.81 5.56 -10.67
C LYS A 50 3.77 6.65 -10.49
N LEU A 51 3.77 7.37 -9.36
CA LEU A 51 2.85 8.50 -9.13
C LEU A 51 3.14 9.66 -10.07
N ILE A 52 4.42 9.99 -10.27
CA ILE A 52 4.84 11.03 -11.21
C ILE A 52 4.40 10.66 -12.63
N ALA A 53 4.63 9.41 -13.06
CA ALA A 53 4.18 8.92 -14.36
C ALA A 53 2.66 8.96 -14.52
N LEU A 54 1.90 8.61 -13.48
CA LEU A 54 0.44 8.72 -13.46
C LEU A 54 0.00 10.19 -13.61
N LEU A 55 0.61 11.09 -12.86
CA LEU A 55 0.31 12.52 -12.91
C LEU A 55 0.61 13.12 -14.29
N GLU A 56 1.70 12.69 -14.93
CA GLU A 56 2.07 13.06 -16.28
C GLU A 56 1.02 12.62 -17.31
N ILE A 57 0.51 11.40 -17.21
CA ILE A 57 -0.57 10.88 -18.07
C ILE A 57 -1.86 11.68 -17.87
N LEU A 58 -2.22 11.95 -16.61
CA LEU A 58 -3.40 12.74 -16.29
C LEU A 58 -3.30 14.15 -16.88
N LYS A 59 -2.19 14.84 -16.63
CA LYS A 59 -1.91 16.17 -17.18
C LYS A 59 -2.12 16.23 -18.70
N ARG A 60 -1.55 15.27 -19.45
CA ARG A 60 -1.65 15.24 -20.92
C ARG A 60 -3.10 15.11 -21.40
N HIS A 61 -3.91 14.29 -20.73
CA HIS A 61 -5.33 14.14 -21.08
C HIS A 61 -6.19 15.31 -20.60
N SER A 62 -5.82 15.93 -19.48
CA SER A 62 -6.51 17.10 -18.92
C SER A 62 -6.27 18.39 -19.71
N CYS A 63 -5.51 18.37 -20.81
CA CYS A 63 -5.36 19.54 -21.68
C CYS A 63 -6.63 19.84 -22.49
N LYS A 64 -7.50 18.84 -22.75
CA LYS A 64 -8.76 19.05 -23.50
C LYS A 64 -9.78 19.85 -22.68
N TYR A 65 -9.94 19.52 -21.40
CA TYR A 65 -10.76 20.24 -20.43
C TYR A 65 -9.88 20.54 -19.23
N VAL A 66 -9.52 21.81 -19.03
CA VAL A 66 -8.35 22.18 -18.22
C VAL A 66 -8.50 21.72 -16.77
N GLY A 67 -7.78 20.66 -16.42
CA GLY A 67 -7.80 20.06 -15.09
C GLY A 67 -8.69 18.83 -14.93
N VAL A 68 -9.48 18.45 -15.94
CA VAL A 68 -10.37 17.29 -15.89
C VAL A 68 -9.86 16.18 -16.80
N SER A 69 -9.56 15.03 -16.20
CA SER A 69 -9.18 13.80 -16.91
C SER A 69 -10.33 12.79 -16.89
N PHE A 70 -10.85 12.46 -18.06
CA PHE A 70 -11.88 11.44 -18.26
C PHE A 70 -11.30 10.09 -18.69
N LEU A 71 -9.99 9.88 -18.50
CA LEU A 71 -9.31 8.67 -18.92
C LEU A 71 -9.66 7.48 -18.01
N CYS A 72 -10.11 6.38 -18.60
CA CYS A 72 -10.43 5.16 -17.85
C CYS A 72 -9.18 4.53 -17.22
N LYS A 73 -9.33 3.97 -16.01
CA LYS A 73 -8.25 3.26 -15.27
C LYS A 73 -7.60 2.13 -16.08
N ASN A 74 -8.37 1.40 -16.89
CA ASN A 74 -7.85 0.36 -17.78
C ASN A 74 -6.89 0.92 -18.84
N ARG A 75 -7.19 2.09 -19.40
CA ARG A 75 -6.33 2.75 -20.39
C ARG A 75 -5.07 3.31 -19.75
N ILE A 76 -5.17 3.82 -18.52
CA ILE A 76 -4.00 4.23 -17.73
C ILE A 76 -3.10 3.02 -17.45
N ALA A 77 -3.69 1.92 -17.01
CA ALA A 77 -2.99 0.67 -16.72
C ALA A 77 -2.21 0.17 -17.95
N ALA A 78 -2.85 0.17 -19.13
CA ALA A 78 -2.19 -0.17 -20.40
C ALA A 78 -1.03 0.78 -20.74
N LYS A 79 -1.21 2.10 -20.59
CA LYS A 79 -0.15 3.09 -20.87
C LYS A 79 1.04 3.02 -19.91
N MET A 80 0.81 2.59 -18.68
CA MET A 80 1.85 2.45 -17.66
C MET A 80 2.40 1.02 -17.57
N GLU A 81 1.85 0.07 -18.34
CA GLU A 81 2.18 -1.36 -18.28
C GLU A 81 2.09 -1.93 -16.86
N VAL A 82 1.07 -1.52 -16.11
CA VAL A 82 0.82 -2.00 -14.74
C VAL A 82 -0.57 -2.60 -14.62
N SER A 83 -0.78 -3.41 -13.58
CA SER A 83 -2.11 -3.94 -13.28
C SER A 83 -3.13 -2.84 -12.97
N TYR A 84 -4.40 -3.11 -13.28
CA TYR A 84 -5.51 -2.24 -12.89
C TYR A 84 -5.53 -1.92 -11.39
N LYS A 85 -5.24 -2.92 -10.55
CA LYS A 85 -5.22 -2.75 -9.08
C LYS A 85 -4.11 -1.79 -8.64
N THR A 86 -2.99 -1.77 -9.35
CA THR A 86 -1.92 -0.80 -9.10
C THR A 86 -2.39 0.63 -9.38
N VAL A 87 -3.03 0.87 -10.54
CA VAL A 87 -3.60 2.19 -10.86
C VAL A 87 -4.65 2.61 -9.84
N GLN A 88 -5.52 1.68 -9.42
CA GLN A 88 -6.54 1.95 -8.39
C GLN A 88 -5.90 2.41 -7.07
N ARG A 89 -4.82 1.75 -6.63
CA ARG A 89 -4.08 2.12 -5.41
C ARG A 89 -3.39 3.48 -5.55
N LEU A 90 -2.72 3.73 -6.68
CA LEU A 90 -2.05 5.01 -6.94
C LEU A 90 -3.03 6.18 -7.00
N MET A 91 -4.19 6.00 -7.65
CA MET A 91 -5.25 7.00 -7.70
C MET A 91 -5.85 7.29 -6.32
N LYS A 92 -5.99 6.26 -5.48
CA LYS A 92 -6.41 6.46 -4.09
C LYS A 92 -5.37 7.28 -3.33
N GLN A 93 -4.10 6.95 -3.48
CA GLN A 93 -3.01 7.66 -2.83
C GLN A 93 -2.92 9.14 -3.27
N LEU A 94 -3.11 9.45 -4.56
CA LEU A 94 -3.18 10.83 -5.04
C LEU A 94 -4.39 11.59 -4.47
N ALA A 95 -5.52 10.91 -4.25
CA ALA A 95 -6.71 11.49 -3.65
C ALA A 95 -6.53 11.71 -2.14
N ASP A 96 -5.90 10.78 -1.44
CA ASP A 96 -5.60 10.90 -0.01
C ASP A 96 -4.62 12.07 0.26
N LEU A 97 -3.73 12.37 -0.70
CA LEU A 97 -2.85 13.55 -0.65
C LEU A 97 -3.54 14.87 -1.05
N GLY A 98 -4.83 14.84 -1.43
CA GLY A 98 -5.57 16.04 -1.84
C GLY A 98 -5.12 16.64 -3.18
N LEU A 99 -4.38 15.88 -4.00
CA LEU A 99 -3.87 16.37 -5.30
C LEU A 99 -4.90 16.17 -6.41
N VAL A 100 -5.70 15.10 -6.31
CA VAL A 100 -6.67 14.68 -7.32
C VAL A 100 -7.98 14.28 -6.66
N LYS A 101 -9.08 14.89 -7.10
CA LYS A 101 -10.44 14.51 -6.69
C LYS A 101 -11.05 13.54 -7.70
N GLN A 102 -11.49 12.37 -7.23
CA GLN A 102 -12.25 11.43 -8.07
C GLN A 102 -13.75 11.75 -7.98
N VAL A 103 -14.35 12.16 -9.09
CA VAL A 103 -15.80 12.41 -9.18
C VAL A 103 -16.49 11.24 -9.86
N ALA A 104 -17.47 10.66 -9.18
CA ALA A 104 -18.31 9.61 -9.72
C ALA A 104 -19.36 10.22 -10.66
N MET A 105 -19.50 9.64 -11.86
CA MET A 105 -20.45 10.07 -12.89
C MET A 105 -21.11 8.84 -13.52
N LYS A 106 -22.15 9.06 -14.32
CA LYS A 106 -22.75 8.03 -15.17
C LYS A 106 -22.28 8.16 -16.61
N ARG A 107 -22.01 7.05 -17.27
CA ARG A 107 -21.65 7.01 -18.69
C ARG A 107 -22.90 7.21 -19.57
N THR A 108 -22.78 8.00 -20.63
CA THR A 108 -23.90 8.31 -21.54
C THR A 108 -24.49 7.09 -22.23
N LYS A 109 -23.66 6.11 -22.62
CA LYS A 109 -24.08 4.93 -23.40
C LYS A 109 -24.97 3.95 -22.63
N ASP A 110 -24.60 3.62 -21.40
CA ASP A 110 -25.19 2.50 -20.64
C ASP A 110 -25.57 2.88 -19.20
N MET A 111 -25.43 4.17 -18.84
CA MET A 111 -25.71 4.71 -17.50
C MET A 111 -24.94 4.03 -16.36
N LEU A 112 -23.90 3.24 -16.66
CA LEU A 112 -23.04 2.64 -15.64
C LEU A 112 -22.12 3.69 -15.02
N GLN A 113 -21.68 3.41 -13.80
CA GLN A 113 -20.80 4.29 -13.06
C GLN A 113 -19.40 4.37 -13.70
N THR A 114 -18.91 5.59 -13.89
CA THR A 114 -17.53 5.92 -14.22
C THR A 114 -16.95 6.88 -13.17
N SER A 115 -15.63 6.95 -13.07
CA SER A 115 -14.94 7.88 -12.18
C SER A 115 -13.94 8.69 -12.98
N ASN A 116 -14.15 10.01 -13.04
CA ASN A 116 -13.23 10.93 -13.68
C ASN A 116 -12.35 11.60 -12.62
N ALA A 117 -11.12 11.94 -12.99
CA ALA A 117 -10.14 12.53 -12.10
C ALA A 117 -10.05 14.03 -12.36
N ILE A 118 -10.21 14.85 -11.33
CA ILE A 118 -10.09 16.30 -11.36
C ILE A 118 -8.83 16.68 -10.60
N ILE A 119 -7.88 17.33 -11.27
CA ILE A 119 -6.70 17.89 -10.63
C ILE A 119 -7.13 19.14 -9.87
N GLN A 120 -6.83 19.19 -8.57
CA GLN A 120 -7.21 20.33 -7.74
C GLN A 120 -6.20 21.48 -7.94
N PRO A 121 -6.64 22.74 -7.86
CA PRO A 121 -5.72 23.86 -7.70
C PRO A 121 -5.12 23.79 -6.30
N ILE A 122 -3.91 24.31 -6.17
CA ILE A 122 -3.31 24.54 -4.85
C ILE A 122 -4.08 25.70 -4.24
N VAL A 123 -4.94 25.42 -3.27
CA VAL A 123 -5.48 26.46 -2.41
C VAL A 123 -4.36 26.77 -1.44
N GLU A 124 -3.72 27.94 -1.59
CA GLU A 124 -2.96 28.53 -0.49
C GLU A 124 -4.00 28.84 0.60
N GLU A 125 -4.20 27.89 1.52
CA GLU A 125 -4.86 28.20 2.77
C GLU A 125 -3.94 29.16 3.52
N VAL A 126 -4.15 30.46 3.32
CA VAL A 126 -3.74 31.49 4.26
C VAL A 126 -4.43 31.12 5.56
N SER A 127 -3.70 30.43 6.42
CA SER A 127 -4.29 29.80 7.58
C SER A 127 -4.56 30.87 8.63
N ASP A 128 -5.81 31.34 8.70
CA ASP A 128 -6.39 31.75 9.97
C ASP A 128 -6.56 30.47 10.80
N LYS A 129 -5.45 30.04 11.40
CA LYS A 129 -5.42 28.92 12.34
C LYS A 129 -6.27 29.30 13.54
N VAL A 130 -7.53 28.88 13.53
CA VAL A 130 -8.18 28.54 14.79
C VAL A 130 -7.58 27.20 15.18
N ASP A 131 -6.76 27.22 16.24
CA ASP A 131 -6.13 26.05 16.83
C ASP A 131 -7.17 24.94 16.99
N THR A 132 -7.09 23.94 16.11
CA THR A 132 -7.83 22.71 16.31
C THR A 132 -7.15 22.02 17.48
N LYS A 133 -7.70 22.27 18.68
CA LYS A 133 -7.34 21.56 19.91
C LYS A 133 -7.17 20.09 19.56
N SER A 134 -5.95 19.61 19.73
CA SER A 134 -5.56 18.22 19.50
C SER A 134 -6.66 17.30 20.00
N LEU A 135 -7.24 16.51 19.10
CA LEU A 135 -8.21 15.49 19.46
C LEU A 135 -7.60 14.67 20.61
N THR A 136 -8.31 14.68 21.74
CA THR A 136 -7.97 13.95 22.96
C THR A 136 -7.51 12.55 22.59
N LYS A 137 -6.39 12.12 23.20
CA LYS A 137 -5.75 10.81 23.05
C LYS A 137 -6.79 9.73 22.71
N CYS A 138 -6.55 9.00 21.62
CA CYS A 138 -7.35 7.83 21.26
C CYS A 138 -7.51 6.94 22.50
N PRO A 139 -8.75 6.61 22.93
CA PRO A 139 -8.90 5.65 24.01
C PRO A 139 -8.31 4.34 23.51
N THR A 140 -7.21 3.91 24.12
CA THR A 140 -6.67 2.56 23.93
C THR A 140 -7.74 1.58 24.37
N ILE A 141 -8.54 1.09 23.42
CA ILE A 141 -9.39 -0.07 23.65
C ILE A 141 -8.41 -1.21 23.87
N LYS A 142 -8.27 -1.66 25.13
CA LYS A 142 -7.56 -2.89 25.45
C LYS A 142 -8.30 -4.02 24.75
N THR A 143 -7.76 -4.48 23.63
CA THR A 143 -8.27 -5.67 22.95
C THR A 143 -8.12 -6.85 23.92
N PRO A 144 -9.20 -7.51 24.35
CA PRO A 144 -9.06 -8.76 25.08
C PRO A 144 -8.32 -9.74 24.16
N PRO A 145 -7.32 -10.49 24.64
CA PRO A 145 -6.65 -11.49 23.81
C PRO A 145 -7.69 -12.55 23.43
N VAL A 146 -8.10 -12.53 22.17
CA VAL A 146 -8.88 -13.63 21.59
C VAL A 146 -7.91 -14.80 21.56
N SER A 147 -8.09 -15.76 22.47
CA SER A 147 -7.44 -17.05 22.34
C SER A 147 -7.88 -17.63 21.00
N LEU A 148 -6.95 -17.72 20.06
CA LEU A 148 -7.20 -18.43 18.82
C LEU A 148 -7.57 -19.86 19.24
N LYS A 149 -8.84 -20.25 19.07
CA LYS A 149 -9.27 -21.65 19.20
C LYS A 149 -8.64 -22.43 18.04
N GLN A 150 -7.34 -22.68 18.15
CA GLN A 150 -6.65 -23.63 17.30
C GLN A 150 -7.06 -25.01 17.80
N ASN A 151 -8.05 -25.61 17.12
CA ASN A 151 -8.47 -26.98 17.38
C ASN A 151 -7.47 -27.95 16.72
N ILE A 152 -6.21 -27.87 17.14
CA ILE A 152 -5.14 -28.72 16.62
C ILE A 152 -5.17 -30.00 17.46
N LYS A 153 -5.56 -31.11 16.83
CA LYS A 153 -5.69 -32.44 17.46
C LYS A 153 -4.36 -32.96 18.04
N ASP A 154 -3.23 -32.38 17.62
CA ASP A 154 -1.87 -32.83 17.92
C ASP A 154 -1.06 -31.86 18.79
N ILE A 155 -1.70 -30.97 19.57
CA ILE A 155 -0.97 -30.06 20.50
C ILE A 155 -0.14 -30.87 21.52
N ASN A 156 -0.66 -32.01 21.97
CA ASN A 156 0.01 -32.86 22.95
C ASN A 156 1.15 -33.71 22.34
N LYS A 157 1.24 -33.84 21.00
CA LYS A 157 2.31 -34.60 20.35
C LYS A 157 3.65 -33.88 20.31
N ARG A 158 3.68 -32.55 20.49
CA ARG A 158 4.94 -31.79 20.49
C ARG A 158 5.66 -31.79 21.84
N ASN A 159 5.00 -32.26 22.90
CA ASN A 159 5.57 -32.37 24.26
C ASN A 159 5.73 -33.81 24.72
N SER A 160 5.55 -34.84 23.87
CA SER A 160 5.95 -36.17 24.29
C SER A 160 7.47 -36.23 24.31
N ASN A 161 8.03 -36.38 25.50
CA ASN A 161 9.40 -36.85 25.72
C ASN A 161 9.46 -38.37 25.42
N GLU A 162 8.88 -38.78 24.29
CA GLU A 162 9.08 -40.13 23.79
C GLU A 162 10.46 -40.14 23.17
N ASN A 163 11.40 -40.56 24.00
CA ASN A 163 12.74 -40.97 23.64
C ASN A 163 12.62 -41.96 22.47
N SER A 164 12.68 -41.46 21.25
CA SER A 164 12.73 -42.29 20.07
C SER A 164 14.06 -42.99 20.10
N ASN A 165 14.04 -44.31 20.36
CA ASN A 165 15.16 -45.23 20.30
C ASN A 165 16.13 -44.85 19.16
N THR A 166 17.14 -44.06 19.47
CA THR A 166 18.31 -43.91 18.63
C THR A 166 19.26 -45.05 19.00
N PRO A 167 19.72 -45.85 18.04
CA PRO A 167 20.72 -46.87 18.32
C PRO A 167 21.95 -46.18 18.93
N GLU A 168 22.42 -46.73 20.05
CA GLU A 168 23.52 -46.24 20.89
C GLU A 168 24.86 -46.11 20.14
N GLU A 169 24.93 -46.57 18.89
CA GLU A 169 26.15 -46.69 18.10
C GLU A 169 26.66 -45.37 17.48
N ASN A 170 25.96 -44.24 17.63
CA ASN A 170 26.39 -42.95 17.05
C ASN A 170 27.08 -41.98 18.04
N ILE A 171 27.30 -42.36 19.30
CA ILE A 171 27.85 -41.44 20.31
C ILE A 171 29.34 -41.70 20.60
N GLU A 172 29.99 -42.63 19.92
CA GLU A 172 31.42 -42.92 20.16
C GLU A 172 32.38 -41.83 19.66
N GLN A 173 31.91 -40.72 19.08
CA GLN A 173 32.81 -39.73 18.45
C GLN A 173 32.43 -38.26 18.62
N ALA A 174 31.83 -37.89 19.76
CA ALA A 174 31.57 -36.48 20.08
C ALA A 174 32.46 -35.97 21.23
N ASP A 175 33.78 -35.89 21.00
CA ASP A 175 34.74 -35.21 21.90
C ASP A 175 34.51 -33.67 21.98
N PHE A 176 33.48 -33.13 21.31
CA PHE A 176 33.32 -31.70 21.05
C PHE A 176 32.17 -31.02 21.81
N ILE A 177 31.46 -31.76 22.67
CA ILE A 177 30.26 -31.24 23.33
C ILE A 177 30.42 -31.34 24.83
N ALA A 178 30.29 -30.20 25.50
CA ALA A 178 30.40 -30.13 26.93
C ALA A 178 29.26 -30.90 27.61
N HIS A 179 29.56 -31.57 28.72
CA HIS A 179 28.68 -32.50 29.45
C HIS A 179 27.32 -31.93 29.93
N TRP A 180 27.10 -30.61 29.80
CA TRP A 180 25.91 -29.89 30.24
C TRP A 180 24.97 -29.54 29.08
N VAL A 181 25.35 -29.87 27.85
CA VAL A 181 24.51 -29.70 26.67
C VAL A 181 23.56 -30.91 26.54
N PRO A 182 22.24 -30.69 26.38
CA PRO A 182 21.29 -31.79 26.25
C PRO A 182 21.55 -32.66 25.01
N GLU A 183 21.49 -33.99 25.18
CA GLU A 183 21.71 -34.99 24.12
C GLU A 183 20.83 -34.76 22.88
N ARG A 184 19.62 -34.24 23.06
CA ARG A 184 18.73 -33.90 21.94
C ARG A 184 19.33 -32.85 21.01
N PHE A 185 19.99 -31.82 21.57
CA PHE A 185 20.66 -30.79 20.78
C PHE A 185 21.90 -31.37 20.09
N VAL A 186 22.62 -32.26 20.76
CA VAL A 186 23.75 -33.01 20.19
C VAL A 186 23.34 -33.79 18.96
N SER A 187 22.28 -34.60 19.06
CA SER A 187 21.78 -35.39 17.93
C SER A 187 21.40 -34.50 16.74
N LEU A 188 20.77 -33.35 16.99
CA LEU A 188 20.32 -32.42 15.96
C LEU A 188 21.50 -31.81 15.20
N VAL A 189 22.60 -31.54 15.90
CA VAL A 189 23.74 -30.80 15.37
C VAL A 189 24.82 -31.74 14.81
N SER A 190 24.80 -33.02 15.20
CA SER A 190 25.74 -34.06 14.75
C SER A 190 25.84 -34.20 13.23
N SER A 191 24.74 -33.99 12.50
CA SER A 191 24.74 -34.03 11.03
C SER A 191 25.50 -32.89 10.37
N PHE A 192 25.77 -31.80 11.11
CA PHE A 192 26.39 -30.59 10.58
C PHE A 192 27.88 -30.47 10.90
N TYR A 193 28.36 -31.18 11.92
CA TYR A 193 29.74 -31.10 12.39
C TYR A 193 30.26 -32.51 12.69
N SER A 194 31.07 -33.06 11.77
CA SER A 194 31.63 -34.40 11.88
C SER A 194 33.03 -34.45 12.51
N GLU A 195 33.77 -33.35 12.51
CA GLU A 195 35.16 -33.27 12.96
C GLU A 195 35.43 -31.91 13.60
N SER A 196 36.36 -31.85 14.56
CA SER A 196 36.94 -30.57 15.00
C SER A 196 38.46 -30.59 14.86
N LYS A 197 39.03 -29.39 14.70
CA LYS A 197 40.47 -29.17 14.70
C LYS A 197 40.83 -28.35 15.92
N THR A 198 41.69 -28.89 16.77
CA THR A 198 42.31 -28.11 17.85
C THR A 198 43.22 -27.07 17.22
N ILE A 199 42.91 -25.79 17.44
CA ILE A 199 43.79 -24.68 17.05
C ILE A 199 44.77 -24.51 18.23
N GLN A 200 46.05 -24.81 17.99
CA GLN A 200 47.15 -24.47 18.90
C GLN A 200 47.66 -23.05 18.64
#